data_AF-A0A7D5DKL8-F1
#
_entry.id   AF-A0A7D5DKL8-F1
#
_cell.length_a   1.000
_cell.length_b   1.000
_cell.length_c   1.000
_cell.angle_alpha   90.00
_cell.angle_beta   90.00
_cell.angle_gamma   90.00
#
_symmetry.space_group_name_H-M   'P 1'
#
loop_
_entity.id
_entity.type
_entity.pdbx_description
1 polymer ?
#
loop_
_entity_poly.entity_id
_entity_poly.type
_entity_poly.pdbx_seq_one_letter_code
_entity_poly.pdbx_strand_id
1 'polypeptide(L)'
;TIEAGGRWEPAWTIGQPASTLWYHPHPHGSTERHVQRGLAGLFLIDDADTRALDIPKTYGVDDVPLIIQDRRFLADGSFDESDPTDIGLLGDTIVTNGISDAYLDVTTGVVRLRILNGSSGRLYNLGFPDDRTFDLIATDGGLLESPIAIKRIQLSPGERAEIVVRVDPGATTTLVSFPIEDGGGVSSSDAENFGMNDRFDIIELRGVASRASRSTLPAQLAVLPRLDPSKASVSRTFDLQWYMINGQRMDMNRIDFEAEVGATEVWTITNKDNWPHNFHVHDVQFQILDVDGRTPPPHLRGLKDTVYTPPGSRVRVALQWSEYTDPTFPYMF
;
A
#
# COMPACT_ATOMS: atom_id res chain seq x y z
N THR A 1 11.92 -21.89 -1.78
CA THR A 1 12.89 -20.87 -1.31
C THR A 1 14.13 -20.93 -2.16
N ILE A 2 14.80 -19.80 -2.39
CA ILE A 2 16.10 -19.76 -3.06
C ILE A 2 17.17 -19.86 -1.97
N GLU A 3 17.95 -20.93 -1.98
CA GLU A 3 19.01 -21.15 -1.00
C GLU A 3 20.16 -20.15 -1.16
N ALA A 4 20.96 -19.95 -0.10
CA ALA A 4 22.13 -19.07 -0.15
C ALA A 4 23.12 -19.52 -1.25
N GLY A 5 23.52 -18.60 -2.11
CA GLY A 5 24.34 -18.88 -3.30
C GLY A 5 23.56 -19.45 -4.50
N GLY A 6 22.27 -19.78 -4.32
CA GLY A 6 21.36 -20.14 -5.38
C GLY A 6 20.94 -18.94 -6.23
N ARG A 7 20.35 -19.23 -7.40
CA ARG A 7 19.83 -18.23 -8.33
C ARG A 7 18.49 -18.72 -8.88
N TRP A 8 17.55 -17.79 -9.04
CA TRP A 8 16.29 -18.00 -9.74
C TRP A 8 16.12 -16.91 -10.79
N GLU A 9 15.78 -17.29 -12.01
CA GLU A 9 15.73 -16.39 -13.17
C GLU A 9 14.40 -16.56 -13.93
N PRO A 10 13.30 -16.08 -13.35
CA PRO A 10 12.01 -16.11 -14.01
C PRO A 10 11.97 -15.09 -15.16
N ALA A 11 11.14 -15.39 -16.16
CA ALA A 11 10.83 -14.48 -17.25
C ALA A 11 9.32 -14.47 -17.47
N TRP A 12 8.75 -13.28 -17.66
CA TRP A 12 7.33 -13.09 -17.92
C TRP A 12 7.13 -11.92 -18.89
N THR A 13 5.95 -11.89 -19.51
CA THR A 13 5.49 -10.73 -20.27
C THR A 13 4.62 -9.88 -19.36
N ILE A 14 4.87 -8.57 -19.31
CA ILE A 14 4.04 -7.65 -18.52
C ILE A 14 2.68 -7.49 -19.22
N GLY A 15 1.63 -7.97 -18.57
CA GLY A 15 0.27 -8.01 -19.10
C GLY A 15 -0.75 -7.29 -18.22
N GLN A 16 -0.36 -6.18 -17.57
CA GLN A 16 -1.25 -5.39 -16.70
C GLN A 16 -1.09 -3.88 -16.95
N PRO A 17 -2.07 -3.05 -16.54
CA PRO A 17 -1.98 -1.59 -16.66
C PRO A 17 -0.83 -0.97 -15.86
N ALA A 18 -0.50 0.28 -16.21
CA ALA A 18 0.46 1.09 -15.47
C ALA A 18 0.11 1.18 -13.98
N SER A 19 1.09 0.89 -13.13
CA SER A 19 0.91 0.76 -11.69
C SER A 19 2.25 0.85 -10.96
N THR A 20 2.20 1.27 -9.70
CA THR A 20 3.32 1.19 -8.77
C THR A 20 3.25 -0.15 -8.03
N LEU A 21 3.99 -1.13 -8.53
CA LEU A 21 4.18 -2.41 -7.87
C LEU A 21 5.45 -2.40 -7.04
N TRP A 22 5.66 -3.50 -6.32
CA TRP A 22 6.83 -3.69 -5.50
C TRP A 22 7.15 -5.17 -5.38
N TYR A 23 8.39 -5.48 -5.00
CA TYR A 23 8.84 -6.82 -4.75
C TYR A 23 9.49 -6.88 -3.37
N HIS A 24 9.24 -7.98 -2.67
CA HIS A 24 9.82 -8.28 -1.37
C HIS A 24 9.90 -9.81 -1.18
N PRO A 25 10.73 -10.31 -0.25
CA PRO A 25 10.75 -11.73 0.08
C PRO A 25 9.44 -12.17 0.73
N HIS A 26 9.03 -13.40 0.45
CA HIS A 26 7.86 -14.02 1.08
C HIS A 26 8.13 -15.43 1.67
N PRO A 27 9.28 -15.70 2.32
CA PRO A 27 9.53 -17.01 2.90
C PRO A 27 8.63 -17.25 4.13
N HIS A 28 8.05 -18.45 4.21
CA HIS A 28 7.22 -18.84 5.33
C HIS A 28 7.96 -18.65 6.67
N GLY A 29 7.36 -17.87 7.58
CA GLY A 29 7.85 -17.61 8.92
C GLY A 29 9.05 -16.65 9.03
N SER A 30 9.51 -16.05 7.93
CA SER A 30 10.71 -15.19 7.92
C SER A 30 10.58 -13.90 7.09
N THR A 31 9.43 -13.65 6.47
CA THR A 31 9.12 -12.43 5.71
C THR A 31 9.44 -11.15 6.47
N GLU A 32 8.91 -10.97 7.69
CA GLU A 32 9.08 -9.72 8.44
C GLU A 32 10.55 -9.36 8.65
N ARG A 33 11.38 -10.32 9.10
CA ARG A 33 12.82 -10.08 9.32
C ARG A 33 13.54 -9.71 8.04
N HIS A 34 13.17 -10.31 6.90
CA HIS A 34 13.76 -9.97 5.61
C HIS A 34 13.42 -8.55 5.19
N VAL A 35 12.16 -8.13 5.35
CA VAL A 35 11.70 -6.78 5.03
C VAL A 35 12.33 -5.75 5.96
N GLN A 36 12.41 -6.04 7.27
CA GLN A 36 13.08 -5.18 8.27
C GLN A 36 14.57 -4.96 7.97
N ARG A 37 15.24 -5.97 7.41
CA ARG A 37 16.64 -5.85 6.96
C ARG A 37 16.80 -5.09 5.63
N GLY A 38 15.70 -4.57 5.06
CA GLY A 38 15.71 -3.69 3.90
C GLY A 38 15.41 -4.36 2.56
N LEU A 39 14.97 -5.62 2.54
CA LEU A 39 14.60 -6.29 1.28
C LEU A 39 13.20 -5.85 0.81
N ALA A 40 13.15 -4.69 0.17
CA ALA A 40 11.99 -4.19 -0.56
C ALA A 40 12.46 -3.32 -1.74
N GLY A 41 11.74 -3.37 -2.86
CA GLY A 41 12.00 -2.49 -3.99
C GLY A 41 10.74 -2.25 -4.81
N LEU A 42 10.67 -1.12 -5.51
CA LEU A 42 9.56 -0.84 -6.41
C LEU A 42 9.78 -1.46 -7.79
N PHE A 43 8.67 -1.83 -8.41
CA PHE A 43 8.57 -2.26 -9.80
C PHE A 43 7.53 -1.39 -10.48
N LEU A 44 7.98 -0.42 -11.29
CA LEU A 44 7.07 0.54 -11.93
C LEU A 44 6.70 0.06 -13.33
N ILE A 45 5.40 -0.02 -13.61
CA ILE A 45 4.86 -0.29 -14.95
C ILE A 45 4.33 1.02 -15.51
N ASP A 46 4.78 1.37 -16.73
CA ASP A 46 4.25 2.47 -17.53
C ASP A 46 3.70 1.95 -18.85
N ASP A 47 2.61 2.54 -19.34
CA ASP A 47 1.95 2.19 -20.60
C ASP A 47 1.82 3.40 -21.54
N ALA A 48 1.19 3.22 -22.69
CA ALA A 48 1.02 4.30 -23.67
C ALA A 48 0.06 5.38 -23.16
N ASP A 49 -0.99 5.00 -22.41
CA ASP A 49 -2.04 5.90 -21.95
C ASP A 49 -1.49 6.85 -20.87
N THR A 50 -0.79 6.31 -19.87
CA THR A 50 -0.13 7.09 -18.82
C THR A 50 0.95 8.03 -19.36
N ARG A 51 1.67 7.63 -20.42
CA ARG A 51 2.62 8.51 -21.10
C ARG A 51 1.95 9.68 -21.81
N ALA A 52 0.69 9.55 -22.24
CA ALA A 52 -0.05 10.63 -22.89
C ALA A 52 -0.64 11.64 -21.89
N LEU A 53 -0.82 11.28 -20.61
CA LEU A 53 -1.36 12.16 -19.58
C LEU A 53 -0.39 13.28 -19.19
N ASP A 54 -0.91 14.50 -18.99
CA ASP A 54 -0.13 15.62 -18.45
C ASP A 54 -0.03 15.55 -16.92
N ILE A 55 0.72 14.55 -16.44
CA ILE A 55 1.06 14.33 -15.03
C ILE A 55 2.58 14.36 -14.86
N PRO A 56 3.11 14.69 -13.65
CA PRO A 56 4.53 14.53 -13.37
C PRO A 56 4.95 13.06 -13.57
N LYS A 57 5.99 12.85 -14.36
CA LYS A 57 6.37 11.52 -14.88
C LYS A 57 7.84 11.40 -15.27
N THR A 58 8.68 12.33 -14.83
CA THR A 58 10.12 12.29 -15.02
C THR A 58 10.77 11.71 -13.76
N TYR A 59 11.09 10.42 -13.82
CA TYR A 59 11.63 9.68 -12.68
C TYR A 59 12.83 10.38 -12.03
N GLY A 60 12.76 10.60 -10.72
CA GLY A 60 13.79 11.25 -9.92
C GLY A 60 13.83 12.78 -10.04
N VAL A 61 12.97 13.40 -10.86
CA VAL A 61 12.87 14.86 -11.01
C VAL A 61 11.55 15.36 -10.45
N ASP A 62 10.44 14.94 -11.05
CA ASP A 62 9.09 15.30 -10.63
C ASP A 62 8.18 14.09 -10.42
N ASP A 63 8.73 12.89 -10.60
CA ASP A 63 8.10 11.61 -10.27
C ASP A 63 9.05 10.82 -9.38
N VAL A 64 8.77 10.76 -8.08
CA VAL A 64 9.71 10.30 -7.06
C VAL A 64 9.12 9.14 -6.27
N PRO A 65 9.79 7.97 -6.25
CA PRO A 65 9.37 6.86 -5.41
C PRO A 65 9.68 7.13 -3.94
N LEU A 66 8.76 6.76 -3.05
CA LEU A 66 8.93 6.82 -1.60
C LEU A 66 8.56 5.46 -0.98
N ILE A 67 9.57 4.66 -0.67
CA ILE A 67 9.42 3.47 0.18
C ILE A 67 9.59 3.94 1.62
N ILE A 68 8.48 3.99 2.37
CA ILE A 68 8.47 4.38 3.77
C ILE A 68 8.59 3.11 4.61
N GLN A 69 9.57 3.06 5.50
CA GLN A 69 9.73 1.97 6.46
C GLN A 69 10.04 2.53 7.85
N ASP A 70 9.76 1.76 8.90
CA ASP A 70 10.23 2.02 10.25
C ASP A 70 11.30 1.02 10.69
N ARG A 71 12.22 1.49 11.53
CA ARG A 71 13.34 0.73 12.09
C ARG A 71 13.49 1.02 13.56
N ARG A 72 13.99 0.03 14.31
CA ARG A 72 14.45 0.18 15.68
C ARG A 72 15.92 -0.17 15.78
N PHE A 73 16.66 0.62 16.54
CA PHE A 73 18.09 0.45 16.72
C PHE A 73 18.44 0.30 18.19
N LEU A 74 19.41 -0.55 18.49
CA LEU A 74 20.06 -0.60 19.79
C LEU A 74 21.00 0.60 19.96
N ALA A 75 21.46 0.85 21.19
CA ALA A 75 22.36 1.97 21.49
C ALA A 75 23.70 1.93 20.72
N ASP A 76 24.10 0.77 20.21
CA ASP A 76 25.31 0.59 19.38
C ASP A 76 25.05 0.79 17.88
N GLY A 77 23.81 1.09 17.48
CA GLY A 77 23.39 1.32 16.10
C GLY A 77 23.05 0.05 15.32
N SER A 78 23.11 -1.13 15.94
CA SER A 78 22.61 -2.38 15.31
C SER A 78 21.08 -2.45 15.32
N PHE A 79 20.50 -3.23 14.41
CA PHE A 79 19.04 -3.43 14.37
C PHE A 79 18.54 -4.14 15.62
N ASP A 80 17.45 -3.63 16.19
CA ASP A 80 16.68 -4.33 17.21
C ASP A 80 15.49 -5.06 16.55
N GLU A 81 15.63 -6.38 16.40
CA GLU A 81 14.61 -7.25 15.82
C GLU A 81 13.86 -8.08 16.89
N SER A 82 13.80 -7.59 18.13
CA SER A 82 13.00 -8.23 19.18
C SER A 82 11.52 -7.88 19.05
N ASP A 83 10.65 -8.89 19.04
CA ASP A 83 9.19 -8.72 19.01
C ASP A 83 8.61 -9.20 20.34
N PRO A 84 8.39 -8.30 21.32
CA PRO A 84 7.88 -8.68 22.63
C PRO A 84 6.36 -8.79 22.71
N THR A 85 5.63 -8.40 21.66
CA THR A 85 4.19 -8.13 21.73
C THR A 85 3.36 -8.92 20.70
N ASP A 86 4.01 -9.65 19.79
CA ASP A 86 3.41 -10.45 18.70
C ASP A 86 2.52 -9.62 17.72
N ILE A 87 2.46 -8.30 17.86
CA ILE A 87 1.69 -7.37 17.00
C ILE A 87 2.50 -6.87 15.79
N GLY A 88 3.72 -7.37 15.62
CA GLY A 88 4.68 -6.95 14.61
C GLY A 88 5.74 -5.99 15.14
N LEU A 89 6.86 -5.93 14.41
CA LEU A 89 7.98 -5.05 14.74
C LEU A 89 7.66 -3.60 14.38
N LEU A 90 7.46 -2.77 15.41
CA LEU A 90 7.33 -1.33 15.31
C LEU A 90 8.63 -0.64 15.71
N GLY A 91 9.10 0.23 14.83
CA GLY A 91 10.28 1.09 14.99
C GLY A 91 9.92 2.53 15.32
N ASP A 92 10.86 3.24 15.92
CA ASP A 92 10.79 4.66 16.26
C ASP A 92 11.57 5.56 15.28
N THR A 93 12.35 4.95 14.39
CA THR A 93 13.12 5.66 13.36
C THR A 93 12.48 5.42 11.99
N ILE A 94 11.89 6.46 11.41
CA ILE A 94 11.40 6.40 10.03
C ILE A 94 12.54 6.56 9.05
N VAL A 95 12.54 5.70 8.05
CA VAL A 95 13.41 5.80 6.88
C VAL A 95 12.56 5.89 5.62
N THR A 96 12.88 6.87 4.78
CA THR A 96 12.29 7.02 3.45
C THR A 96 13.37 6.72 2.42
N ASN A 97 13.15 5.69 1.60
CA ASN A 97 14.16 5.13 0.70
C ASN A 97 15.48 4.75 1.42
N GLY A 98 15.37 4.27 2.66
CA GLY A 98 16.52 3.87 3.48
C GLY A 98 17.28 5.02 4.16
N ILE A 99 16.78 6.25 4.08
CA ILE A 99 17.40 7.44 4.66
C ILE A 99 16.50 8.00 5.78
N SER A 100 17.04 8.19 6.98
CA SER A 100 16.39 8.97 8.05
C SER A 100 16.53 10.46 7.79
N ASP A 101 15.54 11.26 8.21
CA ASP A 101 15.50 12.72 7.97
C ASP A 101 15.66 13.09 6.48
N ALA A 102 15.03 12.28 5.62
CA ALA A 102 15.09 12.47 4.17
C ALA A 102 14.50 13.82 3.75
N TYR A 103 15.10 14.43 2.73
CA TYR A 103 14.54 15.59 2.05
C TYR A 103 14.61 15.44 0.53
N LEU A 104 13.76 16.20 -0.16
CA LEU A 104 13.71 16.30 -1.62
C LEU A 104 13.67 17.77 -2.03
N ASP A 105 14.62 18.17 -2.87
CA ASP A 105 14.56 19.45 -3.57
C ASP A 105 13.58 19.36 -4.75
N VAL A 106 12.45 20.06 -4.63
CA VAL A 106 11.39 20.10 -5.65
C VAL A 106 11.71 21.19 -6.68
N THR A 107 12.21 20.76 -7.84
CA THR A 107 12.75 21.63 -8.90
C THR A 107 11.72 22.12 -9.91
N THR A 108 10.58 21.44 -10.02
CA THR A 108 9.50 21.74 -10.99
C THR A 108 8.29 22.45 -10.36
N GLY A 109 8.27 22.57 -9.02
CA GLY A 109 7.17 23.12 -8.23
C GLY A 109 5.96 22.20 -8.07
N VAL A 110 5.89 21.08 -8.81
CA VAL A 110 4.89 20.01 -8.65
C VAL A 110 5.60 18.68 -8.74
N VAL A 111 5.35 17.80 -7.77
CA VAL A 111 5.95 16.47 -7.71
C VAL A 111 4.86 15.41 -7.52
N ARG A 112 4.97 14.30 -8.24
CA ARG A 112 4.26 13.04 -8.00
C ARG A 112 5.11 12.21 -7.06
N LEU A 113 4.54 11.81 -5.94
CA LEU A 113 5.18 10.92 -4.97
C LEU A 113 4.51 9.54 -5.10
N ARG A 114 5.28 8.52 -5.47
CA ARG A 114 4.83 7.12 -5.56
C ARG A 114 5.13 6.43 -4.24
N ILE A 115 4.16 6.40 -3.35
CA ILE A 115 4.33 6.00 -1.96
C ILE A 115 4.01 4.52 -1.79
N LEU A 116 4.91 3.80 -1.13
CA LEU A 116 4.71 2.45 -0.61
C LEU A 116 4.85 2.50 0.92
N ASN A 117 3.86 1.95 1.63
CA ASN A 117 4.10 1.51 3.01
C ASN A 117 4.85 0.18 2.97
N GLY A 118 6.17 0.23 3.16
CA GLY A 118 7.07 -0.92 3.17
C GLY A 118 7.46 -1.37 4.58
N SER A 119 6.76 -0.90 5.61
CA SER A 119 6.92 -1.35 7.00
C SER A 119 6.26 -2.72 7.20
N SER A 120 6.65 -3.44 8.26
CA SER A 120 6.07 -4.76 8.54
C SER A 120 4.70 -4.68 9.23
N GLY A 121 4.54 -3.77 10.19
CA GLY A 121 3.29 -3.63 10.96
C GLY A 121 2.71 -2.21 11.00
N ARG A 122 3.53 -1.18 10.79
CA ARG A 122 3.13 0.21 11.01
C ARG A 122 2.12 0.71 9.97
N LEU A 123 1.03 1.32 10.42
CA LEU A 123 0.18 2.15 9.58
C LEU A 123 0.72 3.57 9.51
N TYR A 124 0.50 4.23 8.37
CA TYR A 124 0.79 5.65 8.21
C TYR A 124 -0.47 6.41 7.84
N ASN A 125 -0.71 7.58 8.46
CA ASN A 125 -1.76 8.53 8.09
C ASN A 125 -1.13 9.81 7.53
N LEU A 126 -0.86 9.81 6.24
CA LEU A 126 0.02 10.77 5.58
C LEU A 126 -0.70 12.07 5.23
N GLY A 127 -0.09 13.20 5.55
CA GLY A 127 -0.50 14.52 5.06
C GLY A 127 0.46 15.62 5.46
N PHE A 128 -0.01 16.87 5.41
CA PHE A 128 0.80 18.06 5.71
C PHE A 128 0.29 18.78 6.96
N PRO A 129 1.19 19.33 7.81
CA PRO A 129 0.82 20.05 9.04
C PRO A 129 -0.11 21.25 8.88
N ASP A 130 -0.14 21.87 7.70
CA ASP A 130 -1.01 23.02 7.41
C ASP A 130 -2.38 22.64 6.84
N ASP A 131 -2.71 21.34 6.84
CA ASP A 131 -3.97 20.79 6.33
C ASP A 131 -4.27 21.16 4.87
N ARG A 132 -3.23 21.47 4.08
CA ARG A 132 -3.38 21.64 2.62
C ARG A 132 -3.89 20.34 2.00
N THR A 133 -4.61 20.50 0.90
CA THR A 133 -5.00 19.37 0.06
C THR A 133 -3.89 18.99 -0.91
N PHE A 134 -3.81 17.71 -1.25
CA PHE A 134 -3.04 17.17 -2.35
C PHE A 134 -3.94 16.28 -3.21
N ASP A 135 -3.51 16.02 -4.44
CA ASP A 135 -4.31 15.25 -5.40
C ASP A 135 -3.88 13.78 -5.35
N LEU A 136 -4.74 12.89 -4.87
CA LEU A 136 -4.57 11.43 -5.02
C LEU A 136 -4.90 11.04 -6.45
N ILE A 137 -3.98 10.36 -7.13
CA ILE A 137 -4.13 9.99 -8.54
C ILE A 137 -4.07 8.48 -8.80
N ALA A 138 -3.56 7.68 -7.86
CA ALA A 138 -3.44 6.22 -8.02
C ALA A 138 -3.48 5.48 -6.67
N THR A 139 -3.88 4.21 -6.72
CA THR A 139 -3.81 3.22 -5.61
C THR A 139 -2.96 2.01 -6.04
N ASP A 140 -2.99 0.91 -5.28
CA ASP A 140 -2.22 -0.31 -5.55
C ASP A 140 -2.24 -0.75 -7.02
N GLY A 141 -3.44 -0.71 -7.63
CA GLY A 141 -3.69 -1.18 -8.98
C GLY A 141 -3.53 -0.16 -10.10
N GLY A 142 -2.95 1.00 -9.80
CA GLY A 142 -2.73 2.07 -10.78
C GLY A 142 -3.67 3.25 -10.63
N LEU A 143 -3.81 4.04 -11.71
CA LEU A 143 -4.50 5.32 -11.67
C LEU A 143 -5.98 5.20 -11.26
N LEU A 144 -6.49 6.21 -10.57
CA LEU A 144 -7.93 6.41 -10.36
C LEU A 144 -8.60 6.88 -11.66
N GLU A 145 -9.93 6.94 -11.70
CA GLU A 145 -10.64 7.53 -12.87
C GLU A 145 -10.38 9.03 -13.01
N SER A 146 -10.23 9.74 -11.89
CA SER A 146 -10.00 11.19 -11.82
C SER A 146 -9.17 11.54 -10.57
N PRO A 147 -8.43 12.65 -10.55
CA PRO A 147 -7.74 13.11 -9.34
C PRO A 147 -8.73 13.38 -8.22
N ILE A 148 -8.35 13.07 -6.98
CA ILE A 148 -9.17 13.31 -5.79
C ILE A 148 -8.40 14.19 -4.83
N ALA A 149 -8.88 15.40 -4.61
CA ALA A 149 -8.32 16.31 -3.61
C ALA A 149 -8.64 15.79 -2.20
N ILE A 150 -7.60 15.43 -1.44
CA ILE A 150 -7.69 14.94 -0.06
C ILE A 150 -6.65 15.63 0.83
N LYS A 151 -6.83 15.57 2.15
CA LYS A 151 -5.89 16.14 3.13
C LYS A 151 -5.03 15.10 3.82
N ARG A 152 -5.51 13.87 3.85
CA ARG A 152 -4.93 12.74 4.57
C ARG A 152 -5.15 11.46 3.77
N ILE A 153 -4.19 10.55 3.82
CA ILE A 153 -4.33 9.20 3.29
C ILE A 153 -3.71 8.20 4.25
N GLN A 154 -4.50 7.23 4.68
CA GLN A 154 -4.03 6.11 5.47
C GLN A 154 -3.51 5.00 4.56
N LEU A 155 -2.33 4.44 4.87
CA LEU A 155 -1.76 3.27 4.21
C LEU A 155 -1.36 2.23 5.25
N SER A 156 -1.90 1.03 5.13
CA SER A 156 -1.44 -0.17 5.83
C SER A 156 -0.27 -0.83 5.07
N PRO A 157 0.50 -1.73 5.71
CA PRO A 157 1.61 -2.42 5.06
C PRO A 157 1.23 -3.00 3.69
N GLY A 158 2.08 -2.77 2.68
CA GLY A 158 1.89 -3.26 1.31
C GLY A 158 0.96 -2.42 0.43
N GLU A 159 0.20 -1.47 0.99
CA GLU A 159 -0.59 -0.53 0.19
C GLU A 159 0.30 0.53 -0.49
N ARG A 160 -0.12 0.95 -1.68
CA ARG A 160 0.51 2.03 -2.44
C ARG A 160 -0.48 3.13 -2.75
N ALA A 161 0.03 4.35 -2.80
CA ALA A 161 -0.71 5.49 -3.29
C ALA A 161 0.21 6.42 -4.06
N GLU A 162 -0.34 7.10 -5.05
CA GLU A 162 0.39 8.12 -5.77
C GLU A 162 -0.30 9.46 -5.62
N ILE A 163 0.42 10.43 -5.07
CA ILE A 163 -0.10 11.76 -4.77
C ILE A 163 0.67 12.81 -5.55
N VAL A 164 -0.01 13.87 -5.96
CA VAL A 164 0.60 15.04 -6.59
C VAL A 164 0.57 16.21 -5.61
N VAL A 165 1.75 16.75 -5.34
CA VAL A 165 1.99 17.80 -4.34
C VAL A 165 2.55 19.03 -5.03
N ARG A 166 2.01 20.21 -4.67
CA ARG A 166 2.53 21.51 -5.11
C ARG A 166 3.41 22.09 -4.02
N VAL A 167 4.59 22.56 -4.41
CA VAL A 167 5.56 23.19 -3.51
C VAL A 167 6.01 24.50 -4.14
N ASP A 168 5.67 25.61 -3.48
CA ASP A 168 6.02 26.94 -3.95
C ASP A 168 7.54 27.19 -3.85
N PRO A 169 8.13 27.95 -4.78
CA PRO A 169 9.51 28.41 -4.68
C PRO A 169 9.84 29.04 -3.33
N GLY A 170 10.93 28.58 -2.68
CA GLY A 170 11.38 29.05 -1.38
C GLY A 170 10.57 28.54 -0.18
N ALA A 171 9.49 27.78 -0.40
CA ALA A 171 8.74 27.14 0.67
C ALA A 171 9.36 25.79 1.05
N THR A 172 9.29 25.47 2.33
CA THR A 172 9.61 24.13 2.86
C THR A 172 8.36 23.57 3.52
N THR A 173 8.06 22.30 3.27
CA THR A 173 6.97 21.59 3.94
C THR A 173 7.36 20.14 4.16
N THR A 174 6.78 19.48 5.18
CA THR A 174 7.10 18.10 5.51
C THR A 174 5.86 17.25 5.31
N LEU A 175 6.00 16.15 4.58
CA LEU A 175 5.01 15.08 4.60
C LEU A 175 5.16 14.35 5.94
N VAL A 176 4.06 14.21 6.67
CA VAL A 176 4.02 13.70 8.04
C VAL A 176 3.01 12.56 8.11
N SER A 177 3.33 11.52 8.87
CA SER A 177 2.32 10.60 9.38
C SER A 177 1.74 11.15 10.68
N PHE A 178 0.45 11.38 10.70
CA PHE A 178 -0.32 11.77 11.88
C PHE A 178 -0.76 10.53 12.67
N PRO A 179 -1.25 10.72 13.90
CA PRO A 179 -2.03 9.69 14.57
C PRO A 179 -3.15 9.16 13.67
N ILE A 180 -3.41 7.87 13.76
CA ILE A 180 -4.48 7.20 13.02
C ILE A 180 -5.83 7.66 13.58
N GLU A 181 -6.73 8.07 12.69
CA GLU A 181 -8.08 8.51 13.08
C GLU A 181 -8.85 7.37 13.77
N ASP A 182 -9.65 7.72 14.78
CA ASP A 182 -10.40 6.77 15.62
C ASP A 182 -9.55 5.60 16.16
N GLY A 183 -8.23 5.81 16.34
CA GLY A 183 -7.28 4.80 16.79
C GLY A 183 -7.18 3.60 15.83
N GLY A 184 -7.53 3.75 14.56
CA GLY A 184 -7.58 2.64 13.61
C GLY A 184 -8.68 1.61 13.91
N GLY A 185 -9.65 1.95 14.77
CA GLY A 185 -10.73 1.06 15.20
C GLY A 185 -10.40 0.17 16.41
N VAL A 186 -9.20 0.28 16.99
CA VAL A 186 -8.87 -0.40 18.25
C VAL A 186 -9.32 0.40 19.48
N SER A 187 -9.31 -0.24 20.66
CA SER A 187 -9.57 0.45 21.92
C SER A 187 -8.48 1.49 22.22
N SER A 188 -8.80 2.53 22.98
CA SER A 188 -7.80 3.55 23.35
C SER A 188 -6.63 2.99 24.15
N SER A 189 -6.83 1.89 24.91
CA SER A 189 -5.75 1.19 25.61
C SER A 189 -4.84 0.41 24.67
N ASP A 190 -5.36 -0.08 23.55
CA ASP A 190 -4.56 -0.85 22.56
C ASP A 190 -3.88 0.06 21.54
N ALA A 191 -4.41 1.28 21.32
CA ALA A 191 -3.90 2.23 20.34
C ALA A 191 -2.40 2.54 20.53
N GLU A 192 -1.90 2.59 21.76
CA GLU A 192 -0.48 2.79 22.05
C GLU A 192 0.37 1.60 21.58
N ASN A 193 -0.09 0.37 21.84
CA ASN A 193 0.64 -0.84 21.43
C ASN A 193 0.78 -0.93 19.91
N PHE A 194 -0.28 -0.60 19.17
CA PHE A 194 -0.27 -0.62 17.70
C PHE A 194 0.37 0.61 17.04
N GLY A 195 0.95 1.53 17.83
CA GLY A 195 1.56 2.76 17.31
C GLY A 195 0.55 3.71 16.66
N MET A 196 -0.74 3.60 16.99
CA MET A 196 -1.81 4.39 16.38
C MET A 196 -1.77 5.86 16.78
N ASN A 197 -1.13 6.17 17.91
CA ASN A 197 -0.94 7.54 18.41
C ASN A 197 0.36 8.18 17.92
N ASP A 198 1.17 7.44 17.16
CA ASP A 198 2.49 7.92 16.77
C ASP A 198 2.39 9.01 15.71
N ARG A 199 3.37 9.91 15.72
CA ARG A 199 3.52 10.96 14.72
C ARG A 199 4.97 10.97 14.24
N PHE A 200 5.15 10.93 12.92
CA PHE A 200 6.48 10.94 12.33
C PHE A 200 6.58 11.89 11.15
N ASP A 201 7.74 12.52 11.02
CA ASP A 201 8.11 13.20 9.80
C ASP A 201 8.61 12.16 8.79
N ILE A 202 8.11 12.20 7.56
CA ILE A 202 8.39 11.19 6.52
C ILE A 202 9.46 11.69 5.55
N ILE A 203 9.23 12.87 4.98
CA ILE A 203 10.16 13.52 4.05
C ILE A 203 9.91 15.03 4.02
N GLU A 204 10.97 15.80 4.06
CA GLU A 204 10.93 17.26 3.86
C GLU A 204 10.99 17.59 2.36
N LEU A 205 10.07 18.41 1.87
CA LEU A 205 10.01 18.90 0.49
C LEU A 205 10.45 20.37 0.46
N ARG A 206 11.49 20.67 -0.32
CA ARG A 206 12.10 22.00 -0.43
C ARG A 206 11.87 22.58 -1.81
N GLY A 207 11.07 23.64 -1.92
CA GLY A 207 10.81 24.30 -3.19
C GLY A 207 12.02 25.08 -3.69
N VAL A 208 12.74 24.54 -4.67
CA VAL A 208 13.90 25.22 -5.30
C VAL A 208 13.61 25.70 -6.73
N ALA A 209 12.40 25.43 -7.23
CA ALA A 209 11.96 25.88 -8.54
C ALA A 209 12.09 27.41 -8.69
N SER A 210 12.50 27.88 -9.87
CA SER A 210 12.63 29.32 -10.14
C SER A 210 11.29 30.03 -10.36
N ARG A 211 10.19 29.28 -10.48
CA ARG A 211 8.84 29.80 -10.75
C ARG A 211 7.77 28.88 -10.16
N ALA A 212 6.68 29.47 -9.66
CA ALA A 212 5.51 28.73 -9.21
C ALA A 212 4.88 27.91 -10.35
N SER A 213 4.50 26.68 -10.04
CA SER A 213 3.89 25.77 -11.01
C SER A 213 2.45 26.17 -11.35
N ARG A 214 2.04 25.89 -12.59
CA ARG A 214 0.69 26.14 -13.10
C ARG A 214 -0.03 24.90 -13.62
N SER A 215 0.56 23.70 -13.50
CA SER A 215 -0.04 22.50 -14.08
C SER A 215 -1.34 22.13 -13.38
N THR A 216 -2.40 21.96 -14.16
CA THR A 216 -3.67 21.36 -13.73
C THR A 216 -3.69 19.92 -14.20
N LEU A 217 -3.97 18.98 -13.30
CA LEU A 217 -4.06 17.57 -13.65
C LEU A 217 -5.24 17.32 -14.61
N PRO A 218 -5.13 16.34 -15.52
CA PRO A 218 -6.26 15.89 -16.34
C PRO A 218 -7.46 15.51 -15.48
N ALA A 219 -8.66 15.91 -15.90
CA ALA A 219 -9.90 15.55 -15.19
C ALA A 219 -10.22 14.05 -15.28
N GLN A 220 -9.73 13.38 -16.32
CA GLN A 220 -9.80 11.94 -16.51
C GLN A 220 -8.39 11.37 -16.58
N LEU A 221 -8.10 10.40 -15.72
CA LEU A 221 -6.80 9.74 -15.63
C LEU A 221 -6.83 8.33 -16.24
N ALA A 222 -7.88 7.56 -15.97
CA ALA A 222 -8.03 6.20 -16.48
C ALA A 222 -9.51 5.81 -16.64
N VAL A 223 -9.73 4.66 -17.29
CA VAL A 223 -11.02 3.96 -17.30
C VAL A 223 -10.82 2.65 -16.54
N LEU A 224 -11.50 2.50 -15.40
CA LEU A 224 -11.35 1.31 -14.58
C LEU A 224 -12.30 0.19 -15.01
N PRO A 225 -11.85 -1.07 -15.05
CA PRO A 225 -12.75 -2.19 -15.23
C PRO A 225 -13.73 -2.22 -14.05
N ARG A 226 -15.03 -2.34 -14.36
CA ARG A 226 -16.09 -2.46 -13.34
C ARG A 226 -16.57 -3.89 -13.30
N LEU A 227 -16.34 -4.56 -12.18
CA LEU A 227 -16.87 -5.90 -11.94
C LEU A 227 -18.30 -5.79 -11.44
N ASP A 228 -19.22 -6.46 -12.14
CA ASP A 228 -20.62 -6.54 -11.77
C ASP A 228 -20.82 -7.69 -10.77
N PRO A 229 -21.10 -7.41 -9.48
CA PRO A 229 -21.22 -8.47 -8.48
C PRO A 229 -22.40 -9.40 -8.73
N SER A 230 -23.39 -9.02 -9.55
CA SER A 230 -24.50 -9.91 -9.94
C SER A 230 -24.06 -11.03 -10.90
N LYS A 231 -22.89 -10.87 -11.53
CA LYS A 231 -22.27 -11.88 -12.40
C LYS A 231 -21.26 -12.76 -11.68
N ALA A 232 -21.08 -12.57 -10.37
CA ALA A 232 -20.18 -13.40 -9.59
C ALA A 232 -20.66 -14.85 -9.59
N SER A 233 -19.78 -15.75 -9.98
CA SER A 233 -20.05 -17.19 -10.01
C SER A 233 -19.89 -17.85 -8.64
N VAL A 234 -19.03 -17.27 -7.79
CA VAL A 234 -18.70 -17.75 -6.45
C VAL A 234 -18.70 -16.59 -5.47
N SER A 235 -19.20 -16.86 -4.25
CA SER A 235 -19.04 -15.98 -3.09
C SER A 235 -18.18 -16.67 -2.03
N ARG A 236 -17.21 -15.95 -1.47
CA ARG A 236 -16.32 -16.48 -0.42
C ARG A 236 -16.33 -15.58 0.81
N THR A 237 -16.00 -16.17 1.96
CA THR A 237 -15.88 -15.45 3.23
C THR A 237 -14.50 -15.72 3.83
N PHE A 238 -13.91 -14.67 4.40
CA PHE A 238 -12.62 -14.68 5.07
C PHE A 238 -12.78 -14.02 6.43
N ASP A 239 -12.76 -14.82 7.49
CA ASP A 239 -12.80 -14.36 8.87
C ASP A 239 -11.37 -14.22 9.40
N LEU A 240 -10.92 -12.99 9.62
CA LEU A 240 -9.61 -12.68 10.17
C LEU A 240 -9.68 -12.71 11.70
N GLN A 241 -8.80 -13.49 12.33
CA GLN A 241 -8.72 -13.58 13.78
C GLN A 241 -7.34 -14.09 14.22
N TRP A 242 -6.64 -13.33 15.06
CA TRP A 242 -5.23 -13.56 15.38
C TRP A 242 -4.41 -13.73 14.08
N TYR A 243 -3.51 -14.71 14.01
CA TYR A 243 -2.76 -15.06 12.80
C TYR A 243 -3.45 -16.13 11.95
N MET A 244 -4.79 -16.08 11.88
CA MET A 244 -5.60 -17.09 11.20
C MET A 244 -6.63 -16.46 10.26
N ILE A 245 -6.94 -17.21 9.21
CA ILE A 245 -8.06 -16.92 8.32
C ILE A 245 -9.00 -18.12 8.36
N ASN A 246 -10.29 -17.87 8.58
CA ASN A 246 -11.31 -18.91 8.75
C ASN A 246 -10.96 -19.96 9.83
N GLY A 247 -10.28 -19.51 10.90
CA GLY A 247 -9.84 -20.36 12.01
C GLY A 247 -8.67 -21.30 11.69
N GLN A 248 -8.01 -21.11 10.55
CA GLN A 248 -6.85 -21.90 10.14
C GLN A 248 -5.60 -21.02 10.08
N ARG A 249 -4.47 -21.56 10.57
CA ARG A 249 -3.14 -21.00 10.30
C ARG A 249 -2.68 -21.40 8.90
N MET A 250 -1.70 -20.66 8.37
CA MET A 250 -1.00 -21.05 7.15
C MET A 250 -0.42 -22.46 7.29
N ASP A 251 -0.67 -23.30 6.30
CA ASP A 251 -0.10 -24.65 6.18
C ASP A 251 0.35 -24.87 4.73
N MET A 252 1.67 -25.03 4.54
CA MET A 252 2.28 -25.24 3.23
C MET A 252 1.81 -26.53 2.53
N ASN A 253 1.10 -27.42 3.22
CA ASN A 253 0.56 -28.66 2.66
C ASN A 253 -0.96 -28.61 2.40
N ARG A 254 -1.59 -27.46 2.59
CA ARG A 254 -3.03 -27.27 2.39
C ARG A 254 -3.30 -26.30 1.24
N ILE A 255 -4.26 -26.66 0.39
CA ILE A 255 -4.89 -25.74 -0.55
C ILE A 255 -6.23 -25.33 0.08
N ASP A 256 -6.42 -24.05 0.35
CA ASP A 256 -7.65 -23.56 1.01
C ASP A 256 -8.86 -23.61 0.07
N PHE A 257 -8.66 -23.33 -1.21
CA PHE A 257 -9.66 -23.55 -2.25
C PHE A 257 -9.03 -23.55 -3.65
N GLU A 258 -9.76 -24.08 -4.61
CA GLU A 258 -9.48 -23.94 -6.04
C GLU A 258 -10.36 -22.84 -6.63
N ALA A 259 -9.82 -22.13 -7.63
CA ALA A 259 -10.48 -21.05 -8.35
C ALA A 259 -10.49 -21.33 -9.85
N GLU A 260 -11.58 -20.97 -10.52
CA GLU A 260 -11.71 -21.11 -11.97
C GLU A 260 -11.14 -19.87 -12.67
N VAL A 261 -10.28 -20.09 -13.68
CA VAL A 261 -9.70 -19.04 -14.52
C VAL A 261 -10.80 -18.17 -15.13
N GLY A 262 -10.62 -16.84 -15.06
CA GLY A 262 -11.56 -15.88 -15.62
C GLY A 262 -12.88 -15.75 -14.84
N ALA A 263 -13.11 -16.56 -13.79
CA ALA A 263 -14.29 -16.45 -12.96
C ALA A 263 -14.26 -15.14 -12.16
N THR A 264 -15.38 -14.42 -12.17
CA THR A 264 -15.62 -13.32 -11.24
C THR A 264 -16.12 -13.88 -9.92
N GLU A 265 -15.52 -13.45 -8.83
CA GLU A 265 -15.91 -13.81 -7.47
C GLU A 265 -16.16 -12.57 -6.62
N VAL A 266 -17.00 -12.73 -5.59
CA VAL A 266 -17.21 -11.72 -4.55
C VAL A 266 -16.77 -12.27 -3.21
N TRP A 267 -15.83 -11.58 -2.58
CA TRP A 267 -15.26 -11.99 -1.30
C TRP A 267 -15.73 -11.06 -0.20
N THR A 268 -16.11 -11.63 0.94
CA THR A 268 -16.46 -10.89 2.16
C THR A 268 -15.37 -11.13 3.19
N ILE A 269 -14.55 -10.11 3.44
CA ILE A 269 -13.51 -10.11 4.46
C ILE A 269 -14.10 -9.50 5.72
N THR A 270 -14.05 -10.23 6.83
CA THR A 270 -14.55 -9.80 8.14
C THR A 270 -13.43 -9.86 9.15
N ASN A 271 -13.09 -8.74 9.76
CA ASN A 271 -12.20 -8.74 10.92
C ASN A 271 -13.01 -9.10 12.18
N LYS A 272 -12.86 -10.34 12.66
CA LYS A 272 -13.51 -10.84 13.89
C LYS A 272 -12.65 -10.64 15.14
N ASP A 273 -11.53 -9.95 14.99
CA ASP A 273 -10.57 -9.69 16.04
C ASP A 273 -10.84 -8.36 16.75
N ASN A 274 -10.15 -8.14 17.86
CA ASN A 274 -10.04 -6.82 18.48
C ASN A 274 -8.79 -6.06 18.00
N TRP A 275 -8.02 -6.63 17.07
CA TRP A 275 -6.78 -6.09 16.52
C TRP A 275 -6.91 -5.74 15.03
N PRO A 276 -6.11 -4.79 14.54
CA PRO A 276 -6.13 -4.40 13.15
C PRO A 276 -5.49 -5.47 12.27
N HIS A 277 -6.03 -5.66 11.06
CA HIS A 277 -5.44 -6.51 10.03
C HIS A 277 -5.36 -5.74 8.71
N ASN A 278 -4.54 -6.19 7.79
CA ASN A 278 -4.64 -5.89 6.36
C ASN A 278 -4.81 -7.21 5.60
N PHE A 279 -5.55 -7.18 4.50
CA PHE A 279 -5.82 -8.36 3.67
C PHE A 279 -5.25 -8.14 2.28
N HIS A 280 -4.37 -9.04 1.83
CA HIS A 280 -3.72 -8.98 0.52
C HIS A 280 -4.16 -10.17 -0.32
N VAL A 281 -4.20 -10.05 -1.65
CA VAL A 281 -4.45 -11.20 -2.54
C VAL A 281 -3.41 -11.18 -3.66
N HIS A 282 -2.77 -12.32 -3.89
CA HIS A 282 -1.84 -12.49 -5.00
C HIS A 282 -2.61 -12.66 -6.33
N ASP A 283 -1.91 -12.51 -7.47
CA ASP A 283 -2.42 -12.61 -8.86
C ASP A 283 -3.34 -11.48 -9.32
N VAL A 284 -4.31 -11.11 -8.49
CA VAL A 284 -5.43 -10.25 -8.88
C VAL A 284 -5.38 -8.89 -8.22
N GLN A 285 -5.99 -7.93 -8.91
CA GLN A 285 -6.47 -6.71 -8.28
C GLN A 285 -7.99 -6.82 -8.12
N PHE A 286 -8.50 -6.24 -7.05
CA PHE A 286 -9.90 -6.24 -6.70
C PHE A 286 -10.49 -4.82 -6.66
N GLN A 287 -11.79 -4.76 -6.95
CA GLN A 287 -12.62 -3.59 -6.73
C GLN A 287 -13.28 -3.72 -5.35
N ILE A 288 -13.09 -2.74 -4.47
CA ILE A 288 -13.86 -2.68 -3.21
C ILE A 288 -15.30 -2.29 -3.56
N LEU A 289 -16.26 -3.12 -3.16
CA LEU A 289 -17.69 -2.91 -3.40
C LEU A 289 -18.32 -2.05 -2.31
N ASP A 290 -18.04 -2.38 -1.04
CA ASP A 290 -18.47 -1.62 0.13
C ASP A 290 -17.60 -1.91 1.35
N VAL A 291 -17.65 -0.98 2.30
CA VAL A 291 -17.10 -1.09 3.65
C VAL A 291 -18.26 -0.93 4.62
N ASP A 292 -18.56 -1.97 5.39
CA ASP A 292 -19.71 -2.07 6.29
C ASP A 292 -21.06 -1.73 5.61
N GLY A 293 -21.25 -2.15 4.35
CA GLY A 293 -22.45 -1.84 3.58
C GLY A 293 -22.55 -0.40 3.09
N ARG A 294 -21.49 0.40 3.25
CA ARG A 294 -21.42 1.80 2.80
C ARG A 294 -20.52 1.92 1.58
N THR A 295 -20.82 2.89 0.72
CA THR A 295 -19.97 3.22 -0.43
C THR A 295 -18.52 3.45 0.02
N PRO A 296 -17.52 2.84 -0.65
CA PRO A 296 -16.13 3.01 -0.27
C PRO A 296 -15.71 4.49 -0.30
N PRO A 297 -14.93 4.96 0.69
CA PRO A 297 -14.40 6.31 0.68
C PRO A 297 -13.51 6.55 -0.55
N PRO A 298 -13.26 7.82 -0.93
CA PRO A 298 -12.60 8.15 -2.19
C PRO A 298 -11.30 7.41 -2.51
N HIS A 299 -10.43 7.22 -1.52
CA HIS A 299 -9.14 6.56 -1.65
C HIS A 299 -9.22 5.03 -1.82
N LEU A 300 -10.40 4.43 -1.63
CA LEU A 300 -10.67 2.99 -1.82
C LEU A 300 -11.42 2.68 -3.12
N ARG A 301 -11.61 3.67 -4.00
CA ARG A 301 -12.40 3.52 -5.24
C ARG A 301 -11.57 3.13 -6.47
N GLY A 302 -10.25 3.04 -6.34
CA GLY A 302 -9.36 2.47 -7.35
C GLY A 302 -9.33 0.94 -7.31
N LEU A 303 -8.55 0.34 -8.20
CA LEU A 303 -8.16 -1.06 -8.06
C LEU A 303 -7.15 -1.21 -6.93
N LYS A 304 -7.34 -2.24 -6.11
CA LYS A 304 -6.52 -2.54 -4.94
C LYS A 304 -6.12 -4.00 -4.94
N ASP A 305 -5.01 -4.32 -4.30
CA ASP A 305 -4.65 -5.72 -4.01
C ASP A 305 -4.44 -5.94 -2.51
N THR A 306 -4.47 -4.86 -1.72
CA THR A 306 -4.33 -4.88 -0.28
C THR A 306 -5.38 -3.95 0.32
N VAL A 307 -6.00 -4.31 1.44
CA VAL A 307 -6.97 -3.43 2.12
C VAL A 307 -6.83 -3.51 3.63
N TYR A 308 -6.81 -2.36 4.28
CA TYR A 308 -6.90 -2.28 5.73
C TYR A 308 -8.28 -2.74 6.25
N THR A 309 -8.28 -3.57 7.28
CA THR A 309 -9.49 -4.07 7.94
C THR A 309 -9.44 -3.74 9.44
N PRO A 310 -10.08 -2.64 9.87
CA PRO A 310 -10.24 -2.31 11.29
C PRO A 310 -10.96 -3.43 12.07
N PRO A 311 -10.78 -3.54 13.40
CA PRO A 311 -11.56 -4.45 14.24
C PRO A 311 -13.06 -4.36 13.99
N GLY A 312 -13.73 -5.50 13.84
CA GLY A 312 -15.18 -5.58 13.62
C GLY A 312 -15.67 -5.13 12.23
N SER A 313 -14.78 -4.69 11.35
CA SER A 313 -15.15 -4.24 10.00
C SER A 313 -15.50 -5.41 9.08
N ARG A 314 -16.31 -5.11 8.06
CA ARG A 314 -16.61 -6.01 6.94
C ARG A 314 -16.37 -5.31 5.62
N VAL A 315 -15.47 -5.84 4.81
CA VAL A 315 -15.16 -5.34 3.46
C VAL A 315 -15.63 -6.36 2.44
N ARG A 316 -16.39 -5.92 1.43
CA ARG A 316 -16.70 -6.76 0.26
C ARG A 316 -15.88 -6.31 -0.93
N VAL A 317 -15.25 -7.26 -1.61
CA VAL A 317 -14.47 -7.02 -2.81
C VAL A 317 -14.95 -7.90 -3.96
N ALA A 318 -14.83 -7.40 -5.19
CA ALA A 318 -15.00 -8.20 -6.40
C ALA A 318 -13.64 -8.34 -7.08
N LEU A 319 -13.34 -9.55 -7.54
CA LEU A 319 -12.12 -9.85 -8.30
C LEU A 319 -12.44 -10.80 -9.45
N GLN A 320 -11.54 -10.85 -10.42
CA GLN A 320 -11.58 -11.81 -11.52
C GLN A 320 -10.22 -12.47 -11.64
N TRP A 321 -10.20 -13.80 -11.61
CA TRP A 321 -8.96 -14.58 -11.72
C TRP A 321 -8.32 -14.42 -13.09
N SER A 322 -7.00 -14.25 -13.12
CA SER A 322 -6.25 -14.15 -14.36
C SER A 322 -6.20 -15.49 -15.11
N GLU A 323 -5.57 -15.49 -16.28
CA GLU A 323 -5.36 -16.70 -17.08
C GLU A 323 -4.22 -17.59 -16.56
N TYR A 324 -3.45 -17.14 -15.57
CA TYR A 324 -2.28 -17.84 -15.07
C TYR A 324 -2.66 -18.85 -13.99
N THR A 325 -2.21 -20.09 -14.18
CA THR A 325 -2.41 -21.18 -13.22
C THR A 325 -1.11 -21.94 -13.04
N ASP A 326 -0.83 -22.34 -11.80
CA ASP A 326 0.31 -23.19 -11.50
C ASP A 326 -0.09 -24.21 -10.42
N PRO A 327 -0.11 -25.52 -10.74
CA PRO A 327 -0.46 -26.57 -9.77
C PRO A 327 0.66 -26.83 -8.75
N THR A 328 1.84 -26.25 -8.95
CA THR A 328 3.04 -26.41 -8.11
C THR A 328 3.24 -25.22 -7.19
N PHE A 329 2.97 -24.01 -7.69
CA PHE A 329 3.15 -22.75 -6.96
C PHE A 329 1.79 -22.06 -6.75
N PRO A 330 1.04 -22.42 -5.70
CA PRO A 330 -0.26 -21.81 -5.43
C PRO A 330 -0.11 -20.33 -5.06
N TYR A 331 -1.10 -19.52 -5.44
CA TYR A 331 -1.26 -18.15 -4.96
C TYR A 331 -1.64 -18.12 -3.47
N MET A 332 -1.40 -16.97 -2.83
CA MET A 332 -1.68 -16.72 -1.42
C MET A 332 -2.59 -15.51 -1.24
N PHE A 333 -3.17 -15.39 -0.06
CA PHE A 333 -3.92 -14.24 0.44
C PHE A 333 -3.67 -14.08 1.95
#